data_AF-A0A961QQ59-F1
#
_entry.id   AF-A0A961QQ59-F1
#
_cell.length_a   1.000
_cell.length_b   1.000
_cell.length_c   1.000
_cell.angle_alpha   90.00
_cell.angle_beta   90.00
_cell.angle_gamma   90.00
#
_symmetry.space_group_name_H-M   'P 1'
#
loop_
_entity.id
_entity.type
_entity.pdbx_description
1 polymer ?
#
loop_
_entity_poly.entity_id
_entity_poly.type
_entity_poly.pdbx_seq_one_letter_code
_entity_poly.pdbx_strand_id
1 'polypeptide(L)' 'MLSVLRNSWPLLLGIMLLMVGNGMQGTLLGIRGQIEGISTFQMSLVMSAYFAGFLLGSRTVPDLIRNVGHVRVFAAL' A
#
# COMPACT_ATOMS: atom_id res chain seq x y z
N MET A 1 -21.15 18.76 -3.94
CA MET A 1 -20.76 17.33 -4.12
C MET A 1 -19.96 17.08 -5.39
N LEU A 2 -20.43 17.49 -6.58
CA LEU A 2 -19.66 17.33 -7.85
C LEU A 2 -18.25 17.96 -7.83
N SER A 3 -18.06 19.08 -7.14
CA SER A 3 -16.73 19.71 -6.98
C SER A 3 -15.74 18.85 -6.17
N VAL A 4 -16.21 18.09 -5.18
CA VAL A 4 -15.37 17.18 -4.37
C VAL A 4 -14.92 16.00 -5.24
N LEU A 5 -15.82 15.43 -6.03
CA LEU A 5 -15.46 14.37 -6.98
C LEU A 5 -14.42 14.85 -7.99
N ARG A 6 -14.59 16.06 -8.53
CA ARG A 6 -13.65 16.64 -9.50
C ARG A 6 -12.26 16.87 -8.93
N ASN A 7 -12.14 17.27 -7.66
CA ASN A 7 -10.85 17.51 -7.01
C ASN A 7 -10.20 16.24 -6.47
N SER A 8 -10.99 15.24 -6.08
CA SER A 8 -10.48 13.98 -5.51
C SER A 8 -10.28 12.88 -6.55
N TRP A 9 -10.78 13.05 -7.79
CA TRP A 9 -10.63 12.06 -8.86
C TRP A 9 -9.18 11.59 -9.11
N PRO A 10 -8.16 12.46 -9.15
CA PRO A 10 -6.77 12.01 -9.33
C PRO A 10 -6.30 11.11 -8.18
N LEU A 11 -6.73 11.42 -6.95
CA LEU A 11 -6.37 10.66 -5.75
C LEU A 11 -7.07 9.29 -5.76
N LEU A 12 -8.33 9.23 -6.18
CA LEU A 12 -9.06 7.97 -6.34
C LEU A 12 -8.44 7.07 -7.41
N LEU A 13 -8.03 7.64 -8.55
CA LEU A 13 -7.34 6.90 -9.60
C LEU A 13 -5.98 6.39 -9.12
N GLY A 14 -5.24 7.21 -8.37
CA GLY A 14 -3.99 6.78 -7.75
C GLY A 14 -4.19 5.61 -6.78
N ILE A 15 -5.19 5.70 -5.89
CA ILE A 15 -5.53 4.61 -4.95
C ILE A 15 -5.96 3.36 -5.70
N MET A 16 -6.72 3.49 -6.78
CA MET A 16 -7.12 2.36 -7.62
C MET A 16 -5.89 1.62 -8.17
N LEU A 17 -4.94 2.35 -8.77
CA LEU A 17 -3.70 1.75 -9.29
C LEU A 17 -2.85 1.12 -8.19
N LEU A 18 -2.76 1.77 -7.03
CA LEU A 18 -2.03 1.26 -5.87
C LEU A 18 -2.64 -0.04 -5.35
N MET A 19 -3.98 -0.12 -5.24
CA MET A 19 -4.69 -1.32 -4.82
C MET A 19 -4.53 -2.48 -5.81
N VAL A 20 -4.52 -2.21 -7.11
CA VAL A 20 -4.23 -3.22 -8.14
C VAL A 20 -2.82 -3.78 -7.96
N GLY A 21 -1.83 -2.90 -7.79
CA GLY A 21 -0.45 -3.33 -7.51
C GLY A 21 -0.32 -4.14 -6.22
N ASN A 22 -1.03 -3.72 -5.16
CA ASN A 22 -1.02 -4.41 -3.87
C ASN A 22 -1.62 -5.83 -3.95
N GLY A 23 -2.77 -6.00 -4.61
CA GLY A 23 -3.37 -7.32 -4.83
C GLY A 23 -2.49 -8.23 -5.68
N MET A 24 -1.86 -7.67 -6.71
CA MET A 24 -0.91 -8.40 -7.56
C MET A 24 0.34 -8.83 -6.78
N GLN A 25 0.88 -7.98 -5.90
CA GLN A 25 2.05 -8.29 -5.07
C GLN A 25 1.83 -9.53 -4.21
N GLY A 26 0.68 -9.63 -3.52
CA GLY A 26 0.38 -10.81 -2.69
C GLY A 26 0.28 -12.10 -3.49
N THR A 27 -0.36 -12.04 -4.67
CA THR A 27 -0.51 -13.20 -5.57
C THR A 27 0.84 -13.62 -6.14
N LEU A 28 1.63 -12.65 -6.60
CA LEU A 28 2.93 -12.87 -7.20
C LEU A 28 3.92 -13.44 -6.18
N LEU A 29 3.89 -12.97 -4.93
CA LEU A 29 4.71 -13.52 -3.84
C LEU A 29 4.37 -14.99 -3.56
N GLY A 30 3.08 -15.36 -3.55
CA GLY A 30 2.66 -16.75 -3.38
C GLY A 30 3.13 -17.67 -4.51
N ILE A 31 2.92 -17.25 -5.76
CA ILE A 31 3.30 -18.04 -6.95
C ILE A 31 4.83 -18.13 -7.07
N ARG A 32 5.54 -17.00 -7.00
CA ARG A 32 7.01 -16.95 -7.10
C ARG A 32 7.67 -17.68 -5.96
N GLY A 33 7.17 -17.49 -4.73
CA GLY A 33 7.71 -18.16 -3.56
C GLY A 33 7.63 -19.67 -3.64
N GLN A 34 6.53 -20.19 -4.19
CA GLN A 34 6.38 -21.62 -4.43
C GLN A 34 7.32 -22.12 -5.54
N ILE A 35 7.46 -21.38 -6.64
CA ILE A 35 8.33 -21.75 -7.76
C ILE A 35 9.82 -21.71 -7.37
N GLU A 36 10.23 -20.71 -6.60
CA GLU A 36 11.61 -20.51 -6.15
C GLU A 36 11.97 -21.36 -4.91
N GLY A 37 11.02 -22.14 -4.38
CA GLY A 37 11.24 -23.02 -3.23
C GLY A 37 11.54 -22.26 -1.94
N ILE A 38 11.07 -21.02 -1.80
CA ILE A 38 11.24 -20.22 -0.59
C ILE A 38 10.59 -20.98 0.57
N SER A 39 11.35 -21.18 1.65
CA SER A 39 10.83 -21.90 2.81
C SER A 39 9.61 -21.18 3.41
N THR A 40 8.67 -21.96 3.95
CA THR A 40 7.48 -21.41 4.62
C THR A 40 7.86 -20.39 5.70
N PHE A 41 8.94 -20.66 6.45
CA PHE A 41 9.42 -19.77 7.51
C PHE A 41 9.87 -18.40 6.97
N GLN A 42 10.63 -18.37 5.88
CA GLN A 42 11.06 -17.11 5.24
C GLN A 42 9.85 -16.35 4.68
N MET A 43 8.90 -17.05 4.07
CA MET A 43 7.66 -16.45 3.56
C MET A 43 6.82 -15.83 4.68
N SER A 44 6.69 -16.53 5.80
CA SER A 44 6.00 -16.03 6.99
C SER A 44 6.70 -14.79 7.55
N LEU A 45 8.03 -14.77 7.60
CA LEU A 45 8.79 -13.60 8.07
C LEU A 45 8.55 -12.37 7.17
N VAL A 46 8.55 -12.57 5.84
CA VAL A 46 8.26 -11.49 4.87
C VAL A 46 6.84 -10.95 5.06
N MET A 47 5.85 -11.83 5.20
CA MET A 47 4.46 -11.41 5.46
C MET A 47 4.32 -10.69 6.81
N SER A 48 5.00 -11.15 7.86
CA SER A 48 5.02 -10.46 9.16
C SER A 48 5.65 -9.07 9.05
N ALA A 49 6.75 -8.94 8.30
CA ALA A 49 7.40 -7.64 8.06
C ALA A 49 6.48 -6.69 7.27
N TYR A 50 5.71 -7.20 6.31
CA TYR A 50 4.70 -6.41 5.58
C TYR A 50 3.66 -5.80 6.54
N PHE A 51 3.09 -6.62 7.43
CA PHE A 51 2.13 -6.13 8.43
C PHE A 51 2.77 -5.20 9.48
N ALA A 52 4.03 -5.45 9.87
CA ALA A 52 4.76 -4.55 10.76
C ALA A 52 4.97 -3.18 10.10
N GLY A 53 5.34 -3.14 8.83
CA GLY A 53 5.42 -1.91 8.04
C GLY A 53 4.07 -1.21 7.93
N PHE A 54 2.99 -1.96 7.71
CA PHE A 54 1.63 -1.42 7.68
C PHE A 54 1.23 -0.78 9.02
N LEU A 55 1.60 -1.40 10.14
CA LEU A 55 1.34 -0.86 11.47
C LEU A 55 2.09 0.47 11.69
N LEU A 56 3.36 0.53 11.29
CA LEU A 56 4.15 1.77 11.38
C LEU A 56 3.57 2.86 10.48
N GLY A 57 3.24 2.52 9.22
CA GLY A 57 2.61 3.44 8.28
C GLY A 57 1.28 3.97 8.78
N SER A 58 0.42 3.12 9.37
CA SER A 58 -0.87 3.55 9.92
C SER A 58 -0.75 4.57 11.06
N ARG A 59 0.39 4.63 11.75
CA ARG A 59 0.67 5.63 12.79
C ARG A 59 1.33 6.89 12.26
N THR A 60 2.27 6.77 11.32
CA THR A 60 3.03 7.93 10.81
C THR A 60 2.29 8.71 9.73
N VAL A 61 1.53 8.03 8.88
CA VAL A 61 0.79 8.64 7.76
C VAL A 61 -0.28 9.64 8.22
N PRO A 62 -1.10 9.39 9.25
CA PRO A 62 -2.07 10.37 9.73
C PRO A 62 -1.42 11.68 10.18
N ASP A 63 -0.27 11.60 10.85
CA ASP A 63 0.45 12.79 11.30
C ASP A 63 1.07 13.53 10.12
N LEU A 64 1.59 12.83 9.10
CA LEU A 64 2.01 13.45 7.85
C LEU A 64 0.84 14.15 7.13
N ILE A 65 -0.32 13.50 7.05
CA ILE A 65 -1.52 14.07 6.38
C ILE A 65 -1.97 15.35 7.09
N ARG A 66 -1.92 15.40 8.42
CA ARG A 66 -2.25 16.59 9.20
C ARG A 66 -1.29 17.76 8.94
N ASN A 67 -0.01 17.47 8.70
CA ASN A 67 1.02 18.50 8.52
C ASN A 67 1.12 19.06 7.09
N VAL A 68 1.04 18.21 6.06
CA VAL A 68 1.27 18.61 4.65
C VAL A 68 0.08 18.40 3.72
N GLY A 69 -1.01 17.79 4.20
CA GLY A 69 -2.22 17.53 3.43
C GLY A 69 -2.19 16.22 2.65
N HIS A 70 -3.37 15.61 2.47
CA HIS A 70 -3.56 14.25 1.95
C HIS A 70 -3.06 14.07 0.51
N VAL A 71 -3.20 15.08 -0.36
CA VAL A 71 -2.74 15.00 -1.75
C VAL A 71 -1.22 14.93 -1.85
N ARG A 72 -0.50 15.70 -1.02
CA ARG A 72 0.98 15.73 -1.04
C ARG A 72 1.58 14.47 -0.45
N VAL A 73 1.00 13.97 0.65
CA VAL A 73 1.40 12.70 1.23
C VAL A 73 1.19 11.56 0.24
N PHE A 74 0.06 11.56 -0.48
CA PHE A 74 -0.22 10.56 -1.49
C PHE A 74 0.73 10.61 -2.69
N ALA A 75 1.22 11.79 -3.08
CA ALA A 75 2.17 11.94 -4.18
C ALA A 75 3.62 11.55 -3.80
N ALA A 76 3.95 11.52 -2.51
CA ALA A 76 5.29 11.22 -2.01
C ALA A 76 5.49 9.74 -1.60
N LEU A 77 4.39 8.99 -1.44
CA LEU A 77 4.37 7.57 -1.08
C LEU A 77 4.37 6.69 -2.33
#